data_AF-A0A8H5SPV0-F1
#
_entry.id   AF-A0A8H5SPV0-F1
#
_cell.length_a   1.000
_cell.length_b   1.000
_cell.length_c   1.000
_cell.angle_alpha   90.00
_cell.angle_beta   90.00
_cell.angle_gamma   90.00
#
_symmetry.space_group_name_H-M   'P 1'
#
loop_
_entity.id
_entity.type
_entity.pdbx_description
1 polymer ?
#
loop_
_entity_poly.entity_id
_entity_poly.type
_entity_poly.pdbx_seq_one_letter_code
_entity_poly.pdbx_strand_id
1 'polypeptide(L)'
;MFFFFVCGEHTFRKEVSEYQGMIFQCHHCGNMAAHVQKSNPWFTFCWIPIIPLSISGYVDVACRICNFHQPLVNRPDVKAVTSGGGGGPPPQQYAPPQGGPQGQAPMRYG
;
A
#
# COMPACT_ATOMS: atom_id res chain seq x y z
N MET A 1 5.03 -24.68 -42.35
CA MET A 1 5.11 -23.35 -41.71
C MET A 1 5.34 -23.52 -40.23
N PHE A 2 6.35 -22.87 -39.66
CA PHE A 2 6.52 -22.74 -38.22
C PHE A 2 6.05 -21.34 -37.82
N PHE A 3 5.04 -21.23 -36.98
CA PHE A 3 4.60 -19.96 -36.42
C PHE A 3 5.31 -19.79 -35.08
N PHE A 4 6.11 -18.73 -34.93
CA PHE A 4 6.68 -18.36 -33.65
C PHE A 4 5.58 -17.73 -32.81
N PHE A 5 4.88 -18.56 -32.04
CA PHE A 5 3.94 -18.08 -31.04
C PHE A 5 4.73 -17.66 -29.80
N VAL A 6 4.78 -16.35 -29.54
CA VAL A 6 5.32 -15.83 -28.28
C VAL A 6 4.20 -15.85 -27.25
N CYS A 7 4.28 -16.82 -26.33
CA CYS A 7 3.45 -16.86 -25.14
C CYS A 7 4.16 -16.10 -24.02
N GLY A 8 3.44 -15.21 -23.34
CA GLY A 8 3.99 -14.44 -22.22
C GLY A 8 2.91 -14.10 -21.19
N GLU A 9 3.32 -13.55 -20.07
CA GLU A 9 2.40 -13.00 -19.07
C GLU A 9 2.53 -11.47 -19.03
N HIS A 10 1.39 -10.78 -19.00
CA HIS A 10 1.35 -9.34 -18.76
C HIS A 10 0.53 -9.04 -17.51
N THR A 11 1.18 -8.49 -16.48
CA THR A 11 0.53 -8.13 -15.23
C THR A 11 0.06 -6.68 -15.28
N PHE A 12 -1.25 -6.47 -15.33
CA PHE A 12 -1.83 -5.13 -15.19
C PHE A 12 -1.95 -4.78 -13.71
N ARG A 13 -1.35 -3.67 -13.30
CA ARG A 13 -1.42 -3.15 -11.93
C ARG A 13 -2.28 -1.89 -11.91
N LYS A 14 -3.21 -1.82 -10.96
CA LYS A 14 -4.09 -0.65 -10.76
C LYS A 14 -4.22 -0.37 -9.26
N GLU A 15 -4.23 0.89 -8.85
CA GLU A 15 -4.52 1.23 -7.45
C GLU A 15 -5.98 0.90 -7.12
N VAL A 16 -6.24 0.33 -5.93
CA VAL A 16 -7.59 -0.05 -5.50
C VAL A 16 -8.35 1.22 -5.12
N SER A 17 -9.54 1.43 -5.70
CA SER A 17 -10.36 2.64 -5.49
C SER A 17 -10.67 2.93 -4.02
N GLU A 18 -10.88 1.88 -3.23
CA GLU A 18 -11.16 1.97 -1.78
C GLU A 18 -9.98 2.55 -0.98
N TYR A 19 -8.76 2.44 -1.51
CA TYR A 19 -7.52 2.82 -0.84
C TYR A 19 -6.76 3.94 -1.54
N GLN A 20 -7.39 4.62 -2.52
CA GLN A 20 -6.75 5.69 -3.26
C GLN A 20 -6.37 6.86 -2.36
N GLY A 21 -5.15 7.37 -2.54
CA GLY A 21 -4.61 8.49 -1.76
C GLY A 21 -4.20 8.15 -0.33
N MET A 22 -4.43 6.92 0.14
CA MET A 22 -4.00 6.49 1.47
C MET A 22 -2.58 5.95 1.44
N ILE A 23 -1.78 6.34 2.43
CA ILE A 23 -0.43 5.86 2.66
C ILE A 23 -0.36 5.11 3.98
N PHE A 24 0.24 3.93 3.93
CA PHE A 24 0.40 3.03 5.06
C PHE A 24 1.88 2.88 5.42
N GLN A 25 2.12 2.43 6.64
CA GLN A 25 3.47 2.08 7.08
C GLN A 25 3.93 0.80 6.39
N CYS A 26 5.16 0.78 5.88
CA CYS A 26 5.80 -0.44 5.42
C CYS A 26 6.38 -1.22 6.61
N HIS A 27 6.02 -2.50 6.77
CA HIS A 27 6.62 -3.36 7.82
C HIS A 27 8.06 -3.80 7.53
N HIS A 28 8.57 -3.58 6.31
CA HIS A 28 9.95 -3.90 5.96
C HIS A 28 10.90 -2.73 6.20
N CYS A 29 10.56 -1.51 5.78
CA CYS A 29 11.44 -0.33 5.91
C CYS A 29 10.97 0.72 6.92
N GLY A 30 9.79 0.55 7.53
CA GLY A 30 9.25 1.49 8.52
C GLY A 30 8.69 2.81 7.96
N ASN A 31 8.95 3.13 6.68
CA ASN A 31 8.49 4.37 6.05
C ASN A 31 7.00 4.36 5.68
N MET A 32 6.37 5.54 5.71
CA MET A 32 4.97 5.78 5.29
C MET A 32 4.85 5.95 3.78
N ALA A 33 5.11 4.86 3.04
CA ALA A 33 5.11 4.87 1.57
C ALA A 33 4.42 3.64 0.96
N ALA A 34 3.65 2.89 1.76
CA ALA A 34 2.91 1.75 1.27
C ALA A 34 1.53 2.15 0.73
N HIS A 35 1.12 1.56 -0.38
CA HIS A 35 -0.16 1.80 -1.05
C HIS A 35 -0.75 0.47 -1.51
N VAL A 36 -2.07 0.40 -1.66
CA VAL A 36 -2.76 -0.83 -2.04
C VAL A 36 -2.94 -0.87 -3.56
N GLN A 37 -2.41 -1.91 -4.18
CA GLN A 37 -2.54 -2.15 -5.61
C GLN A 37 -3.16 -3.52 -5.90
N LYS A 38 -4.00 -3.56 -6.92
CA LYS A 38 -4.55 -4.78 -7.49
C LYS A 38 -3.74 -5.16 -8.72
N SER A 39 -3.17 -6.36 -8.71
CA SER A 39 -2.49 -6.97 -9.84
C SER A 39 -3.40 -8.01 -10.50
N ASN A 40 -3.58 -7.89 -11.81
CA ASN A 40 -4.32 -8.86 -12.62
C ASN A 40 -3.39 -9.41 -13.70
N PRO A 41 -2.90 -10.65 -13.58
CA PRO A 41 -2.08 -11.29 -14.60
C PRO A 41 -2.94 -11.76 -15.77
N TRP A 42 -2.51 -11.44 -16.99
CA TRP A 42 -3.14 -11.87 -18.24
C TRP A 42 -2.19 -12.74 -19.04
N PHE A 43 -2.70 -13.84 -19.56
CA PHE A 43 -2.02 -14.64 -20.56
C PHE A 43 -2.05 -13.90 -21.88
N THR A 44 -0.85 -13.61 -22.38
CA THR A 44 -0.65 -12.98 -23.69
C THR A 44 -0.25 -14.03 -24.71
N PHE A 45 -0.90 -13.99 -25.85
CA PHE A 45 -0.53 -14.79 -27.01
C PHE A 45 -0.25 -13.83 -28.16
N CYS A 46 0.97 -13.89 -28.69
CA CYS A 46 1.45 -12.92 -29.67
C CYS A 46 1.23 -11.47 -29.19
N TRP A 47 1.65 -11.16 -27.95
CA TRP A 47 1.56 -9.83 -27.32
C TRP A 47 0.14 -9.27 -27.12
N ILE A 48 -0.90 -10.01 -27.50
CA ILE A 48 -2.29 -9.65 -27.25
C ILE A 48 -2.72 -10.36 -25.96
N PRO A 49 -3.15 -9.65 -24.91
CA PRO A 49 -3.73 -10.28 -23.71
C PRO A 49 -5.10 -10.88 -24.05
N ILE A 50 -5.21 -12.21 -24.00
CA ILE A 50 -6.44 -12.92 -24.43
C ILE A 50 -7.22 -13.46 -23.23
N ILE A 51 -6.54 -14.03 -22.22
CA ILE A 51 -7.20 -14.74 -21.12
C ILE A 51 -6.68 -14.19 -19.78
N PRO A 52 -7.55 -13.72 -18.87
CA PRO A 52 -7.13 -13.37 -17.52
C PRO A 52 -6.77 -14.65 -16.74
N LEU A 53 -5.58 -14.68 -16.13
CA LEU A 53 -5.13 -15.81 -15.30
C LEU A 53 -5.75 -15.78 -13.90
N SER A 54 -6.33 -14.65 -13.48
CA SER A 54 -7.05 -14.53 -12.22
C SER A 54 -8.28 -13.63 -12.37
N ILE A 55 -9.46 -14.18 -12.08
CA ILE A 55 -10.75 -13.46 -12.17
C ILE A 55 -10.85 -12.42 -11.05
N SER A 56 -10.44 -12.77 -9.83
CA SER A 56 -10.50 -11.88 -8.67
C SER A 56 -9.34 -10.87 -8.64
N GLY A 57 -8.19 -11.21 -9.25
CA GLY A 57 -6.95 -10.43 -9.15
C GLY A 57 -6.36 -10.48 -7.74
N TYR A 58 -5.05 -10.29 -7.63
CA TYR A 58 -4.36 -10.26 -6.34
C TYR A 58 -4.34 -8.83 -5.81
N VAL A 59 -4.63 -8.66 -4.53
CA VAL A 59 -4.62 -7.35 -3.88
C VAL A 59 -3.50 -7.32 -2.85
N ASP A 60 -2.50 -6.50 -3.14
CA ASP A 60 -1.26 -6.42 -2.38
C ASP A 60 -1.01 -5.00 -1.91
N VAL A 61 -0.41 -4.89 -0.73
CA VAL A 61 0.11 -3.65 -0.16
C VAL A 61 1.57 -3.56 -0.55
N ALA A 62 1.91 -2.56 -1.35
CA ALA A 62 3.24 -2.39 -1.90
C ALA A 62 3.90 -1.09 -1.45
N CYS A 63 5.17 -1.17 -1.06
CA CYS A 63 5.95 0.01 -0.72
C CYS A 63 6.60 0.63 -1.97
N ARG A 64 6.44 1.94 -2.17
CA ARG A 64 7.12 2.67 -3.27
C ARG A 64 8.63 2.81 -3.08
N ILE A 65 9.14 2.62 -1.85
CA ILE A 65 10.57 2.81 -1.52
C ILE A 65 11.34 1.50 -1.64
N CYS A 66 10.99 0.50 -0.84
CA CYS A 66 11.71 -0.78 -0.82
C CYS A 66 11.11 -1.84 -1.75
N ASN A 67 10.04 -1.52 -2.48
CA ASN A 67 9.33 -2.46 -3.35
C ASN A 67 8.91 -3.77 -2.67
N PHE A 68 8.67 -3.74 -1.36
CA PHE A 68 8.15 -4.87 -0.61
C PHE A 68 6.64 -5.02 -0.86
N HIS A 69 6.20 -6.23 -1.20
CA HIS A 69 4.80 -6.57 -1.47
C HIS A 69 4.29 -7.53 -0.41
N GLN A 70 3.14 -7.23 0.16
CA GLN A 70 2.49 -8.09 1.14
C GLN A 70 1.01 -8.21 0.81
N PRO A 71 0.42 -9.42 0.84
CA PRO A 71 -0.98 -9.57 0.49
C PRO A 71 -1.86 -8.87 1.54
N LEU A 72 -2.94 -8.22 1.07
CA LEU A 72 -3.83 -7.44 1.94
C LEU A 72 -4.42 -8.28 3.08
N VAL A 73 -4.57 -9.59 2.89
CA VAL A 73 -5.02 -10.52 3.94
C VAL A 73 -4.16 -10.49 5.19
N ASN A 74 -2.86 -10.24 5.04
CA ASN A 74 -1.89 -10.21 6.14
C ASN A 74 -1.72 -8.81 6.74
N ARG A 75 -2.55 -7.84 6.33
CA ARG A 75 -2.50 -6.44 6.74
C ARG A 75 -3.82 -5.99 7.36
N PRO A 76 -4.12 -6.42 8.61
CA PRO A 76 -5.33 -6.03 9.30
C PRO A 76 -5.38 -4.52 9.59
N ASP A 77 -4.22 -3.88 9.74
CA ASP A 77 -4.06 -2.44 9.91
C ASP A 77 -4.58 -1.65 8.70
N VAL A 78 -4.35 -2.15 7.49
CA VAL A 78 -4.85 -1.53 6.26
C VAL A 78 -6.36 -1.77 6.13
N LYS A 79 -6.82 -2.99 6.40
CA LYS A 79 -8.26 -3.34 6.33
C LYS A 79 -9.13 -2.55 7.30
N ALA A 80 -8.60 -2.26 8.50
CA ALA A 80 -9.31 -1.52 9.54
C ALA A 80 -9.77 -0.12 9.08
N VAL A 81 -9.01 0.51 8.17
CA VAL A 81 -9.31 1.84 7.65
C VAL A 81 -10.60 1.86 6.82
N THR A 82 -10.96 0.74 6.18
CA THR A 82 -12.17 0.62 5.37
C THR A 82 -13.38 0.15 6.18
N SER A 83 -13.17 -0.64 7.24
CA SER A 83 -14.25 -1.29 8.01
C SER A 83 -14.80 -0.50 9.20
N GLY A 84 -14.19 0.60 9.61
CA GLY A 84 -14.72 1.42 10.71
C GLY A 84 -13.81 2.55 11.11
N GLY A 85 -14.14 3.77 10.68
CA GLY A 85 -13.45 4.99 11.09
C GLY A 85 -13.26 5.94 9.92
N GLY A 86 -14.35 6.58 9.49
CA GLY A 86 -14.26 7.69 8.56
C GLY A 86 -13.33 8.79 9.09
N GLY A 87 -12.47 9.31 8.22
CA GLY A 87 -11.89 10.64 8.36
C GLY A 87 -10.81 10.79 9.42
N GLY A 88 -9.69 10.07 9.29
CA GLY A 88 -8.44 10.48 9.90
C GLY A 88 -7.44 10.88 8.82
N PRO A 89 -6.82 12.08 8.84
CA PRO A 89 -5.74 12.39 7.91
C PRO A 89 -4.63 11.34 8.03
N PRO A 90 -3.88 11.06 6.94
CA PRO A 90 -2.78 10.12 6.98
C PRO A 90 -1.86 10.47 8.15
N PRO A 91 -1.29 9.49 8.87
CA PRO A 91 -0.37 9.77 9.98
C PRO A 91 0.74 10.67 9.43
N GLN A 92 0.65 11.95 9.79
CA GLN A 92 1.64 12.94 9.39
C GLN A 92 2.95 12.50 10.01
N GLN A 93 3.83 12.06 9.11
CA GLN A 93 5.22 12.46 9.03
C GLN A 93 5.82 12.90 10.37
N TYR A 94 6.67 12.01 10.88
CA TYR A 94 7.69 12.22 11.91
C TYR A 94 8.12 13.70 11.99
N ALA A 95 7.46 14.47 12.86
CA ALA A 95 7.91 15.78 13.26
C ALA A 95 8.99 15.56 14.32
N PRO A 96 10.21 16.12 14.18
CA PRO A 96 11.15 16.13 15.28
C PRO A 96 10.49 16.84 16.48
N PRO A 97 10.71 16.38 17.73
CA PRO A 97 10.08 16.96 18.91
C PRO A 97 10.56 18.41 19.07
N GLN A 98 9.75 19.36 18.61
CA GLN A 98 9.96 20.78 18.79
C GLN A 98 9.17 21.23 20.02
N GLY A 99 9.90 21.79 20.98
CA GLY A 99 9.51 21.93 22.37
C GLY A 99 8.30 22.83 22.63
N GLY A 100 7.60 22.50 23.72
CA GLY A 100 6.74 23.42 24.46
C GLY A 100 7.24 23.51 25.91
N PRO A 101 7.43 24.71 26.48
CA PRO A 101 7.86 24.85 27.86
C PRO A 101 6.74 24.41 28.82
N GLN A 102 6.96 23.29 29.51
CA GLN A 102 6.12 22.85 30.61
C GLN A 102 6.14 23.90 31.73
N GLY A 103 4.94 24.24 32.20
CA GLY A 103 4.69 25.28 33.19
C GLY A 103 5.52 25.12 34.47
N GLN A 104 6.10 26.24 34.90
CA GLN A 104 6.73 26.40 36.20
C GLN A 104 5.67 26.25 37.30
N ALA A 105 5.81 25.23 38.14
CA ALA A 105 5.19 25.22 39.45
C ALA A 105 6.02 26.14 40.39
N PRO A 106 5.41 27.08 41.14
CA PRO A 106 6.16 27.88 42.09
C PRO A 106 6.55 27.04 43.31
N MET A 107 7.85 26.87 43.55
CA MET A 107 8.38 26.30 44.79
C MET A 107 8.13 27.27 45.96
N ARG A 108 7.39 26.80 46.97
CA ARG A 108 7.18 27.48 48.25
C ARG A 108 8.25 27.01 49.25
N TYR A 109 9.15 27.91 49.64
CA TYR A 109 10.09 27.68 50.75
C TYR A 109 9.38 27.82 52.10
N GLY A 110 9.63 26.86 53.00
CA GLY A 110 9.29 26.86 54.42
C GLY A 110 10.33 26.05 55.16
#